data_AF-A0A967B606-F1
#
_entry.id   AF-A0A967B606-F1
#
_cell.length_a   1.000
_cell.length_b   1.000
_cell.length_c   1.000
_cell.angle_alpha   90.00
_cell.angle_beta   90.00
_cell.angle_gamma   90.00
#
_symmetry.space_group_name_H-M   'P 1'
#
loop_
_entity.id
_entity.type
_entity.pdbx_description
1 polymer ?
#
loop_
_entity_poly.entity_id
_entity_poly.type
_entity_poly.pdbx_seq_one_letter_code
_entity_poly.pdbx_strand_id
1 'polypeptide(L)' 'MRTTVDLPAALHQRAVALARQRGTSLSAVVADLAARGLGQLGEPLEVTTDATSGFPVISVGRRVTFDEIAQALADE' A
#
# COMPACT_ATOMS: atom_id res chain seq x y z
N MET A 1 10.73 -12.50 9.52
CA MET A 1 10.69 -12.59 10.99
C MET A 1 9.24 -12.83 11.44
N ARG A 2 9.00 -13.56 12.52
CA ARG A 2 7.63 -13.80 13.04
C ARG A 2 7.42 -12.89 14.26
N THR A 3 6.46 -11.98 14.16
CA THR A 3 6.19 -10.97 15.18
C THR A 3 4.76 -11.11 15.67
N THR A 4 4.55 -11.04 16.98
CA THR A 4 3.21 -10.96 17.58
C THR A 4 2.89 -9.50 17.82
N VAL A 5 1.72 -9.06 17.39
CA VAL A 5 1.23 -7.69 17.57
C VAL A 5 -0.19 -7.74 18.10
N ASP A 6 -0.52 -6.83 19.01
CA ASP A 6 -1.89 -6.68 19.49
C ASP A 6 -2.71 -5.92 18.45
N LEU A 7 -3.84 -6.51 18.05
CA LEU A 7 -4.78 -5.91 17.11
C LEU A 7 -6.13 -5.70 17.80
N PRO A 8 -6.69 -4.48 17.79
CA PRO A 8 -8.06 -4.25 18.24
C PRO A 8 -9.04 -5.24 17.60
N ALA A 9 -10.00 -5.76 18.37
CA ALA A 9 -10.89 -6.82 17.90
C ALA A 9 -11.60 -6.49 16.58
N ALA A 10 -12.02 -5.24 16.40
CA ALA A 10 -12.64 -4.76 15.17
C ALA A 10 -11.68 -4.82 13.95
N LEU A 11 -10.40 -4.50 14.14
CA LEU A 11 -9.39 -4.61 13.07
C LEU A 11 -9.08 -6.07 12.76
N HIS A 12 -8.98 -6.92 13.78
CA HIS A 12 -8.78 -8.36 13.58
C HIS A 12 -9.92 -8.96 12.74
N GLN A 13 -11.18 -8.66 13.07
CA GLN A 13 -12.33 -9.13 12.30
C GLN A 13 -12.30 -8.67 10.83
N ARG A 14 -11.97 -7.40 10.58
CA ARG A 14 -11.83 -6.86 9.21
C ARG A 14 -10.71 -7.55 8.43
N ALA A 15 -9.56 -7.73 9.05
CA ALA A 15 -8.41 -8.38 8.42
C ALA A 15 -8.70 -9.86 8.09
N VAL A 16 -9.41 -10.57 8.97
CA VAL A 16 -9.86 -11.96 8.71
C VAL A 16 -10.84 -12.02 7.55
N ALA A 17 -11.82 -11.11 7.49
CA ALA A 17 -12.77 -11.07 6.38
C ALA A 17 -12.05 -10.82 5.05
N LEU A 18 -11.10 -9.88 5.03
CA LEU A 18 -10.31 -9.55 3.85
C LEU A 18 -9.40 -10.72 3.40
N ALA A 19 -8.77 -11.42 4.36
CA ALA A 19 -7.96 -12.59 4.07
C ALA A 19 -8.78 -13.72 3.43
N ARG A 20 -9.99 -13.98 3.95
CA ARG A 20 -10.93 -14.94 3.35
C ARG A 20 -11.35 -14.52 1.95
N GLN A 21 -11.69 -13.26 1.75
CA GLN A 21 -12.08 -12.73 0.43
C GLN A 21 -10.96 -12.88 -0.60
N ARG A 22 -9.70 -12.68 -0.19
CA ARG A 22 -8.52 -12.77 -1.06
C ARG A 22 -7.96 -14.19 -1.21
N GLY A 23 -8.43 -15.15 -0.42
CA GLY A 23 -7.86 -16.51 -0.38
C GLY A 23 -6.43 -16.56 0.15
N THR A 24 -6.02 -15.60 0.98
CA THR A 24 -4.66 -15.49 1.53
C THR A 24 -4.66 -15.63 3.05
N SER A 25 -3.48 -15.76 3.66
CA SER A 25 -3.36 -15.83 5.12
C SER A 25 -3.55 -14.46 5.77
N LEU A 26 -4.03 -14.45 7.03
CA LEU A 26 -4.18 -13.23 7.83
C LEU A 26 -2.84 -12.47 7.95
N SER A 27 -1.74 -13.19 8.18
CA SER A 27 -0.41 -12.57 8.28
C SER A 27 0.03 -11.91 6.98
N ALA A 28 -0.30 -12.49 5.82
CA ALA A 28 0.00 -11.89 4.52
C ALA A 28 -0.78 -10.59 4.31
N VAL A 29 -2.07 -10.58 4.66
CA VAL A 29 -2.90 -9.36 4.60
C VAL A 29 -2.38 -8.28 5.54
N VAL A 30 -2.05 -8.62 6.78
CA VAL A 30 -1.54 -7.65 7.76
C VAL A 30 -0.19 -7.09 7.30
N ALA A 31 0.70 -7.93 6.75
CA ALA A 31 1.98 -7.49 6.21
C ALA A 31 1.82 -6.53 5.02
N ASP A 32 0.95 -6.84 4.05
CA ASP A 32 0.65 -5.98 2.90
C ASP A 32 0.07 -4.62 3.34
N LEU A 33 -0.91 -4.63 4.25
CA LEU A 33 -1.52 -3.40 4.77
C LEU A 33 -0.53 -2.56 5.58
N ALA A 34 0.32 -3.18 6.39
CA ALA A 34 1.34 -2.48 7.16
C ALA A 34 2.40 -1.86 6.24
N ALA A 35 2.86 -2.57 5.22
CA ALA A 35 3.80 -2.03 4.23
C ALA A 35 3.22 -0.82 3.50
N ARG A 36 1.94 -0.89 3.07
CA ARG A 36 1.24 0.24 2.44
C ARG A 36 1.05 1.41 3.39
N GLY A 37 0.60 1.16 4.62
CA GLY A 37 0.38 2.20 5.63
C GLY A 37 1.68 2.91 6.01
N LEU A 38 2.77 2.17 6.20
CA LEU A 38 4.09 2.74 6.47
C LEU A 38 4.65 3.50 5.25
N GLY A 39 4.41 3.01 4.03
CA GLY A 39 4.76 3.73 2.81
C GLY A 39 4.00 5.05 2.64
N GLN A 40 2.75 5.11 3.08
CA GLN A 40 1.94 6.34 3.09
C GLN A 40 2.33 7.31 4.20
N LEU A 41 2.79 6.82 5.35
CA LEU A 41 3.25 7.68 6.44
C LEU A 41 4.55 8.43 6.12
N GLY A 42 5.24 8.07 5.03
CA GLY A 42 6.44 8.76 4.55
C GLY A 42 6.15 10.10 3.87
N GLU A 43 4.95 10.31 3.31
CA GLU A 43 4.60 11.51 2.54
C GLU A 43 3.11 11.84 2.76
N PRO A 44 2.74 13.05 3.21
CA PRO A 44 1.34 13.43 3.33
C PRO A 44 0.65 13.30 1.96
N LEU A 45 -0.52 12.66 1.94
CA LEU A 45 -1.33 12.50 0.74
C LEU A 45 -1.92 13.87 0.35
N GLU A 46 -1.15 14.66 -0.41
CA GLU A 46 -1.61 15.93 -0.93
C GLU A 46 -2.47 15.70 -2.18
N VAL A 47 -3.73 16.11 -2.11
CA VAL A 47 -4.60 16.25 -3.28
C VAL A 47 -4.33 17.63 -3.86
N THR A 48 -3.66 17.67 -5.00
CA THR A 48 -3.40 18.91 -5.74
C THR A 48 -4.26 18.94 -7.00
N THR A 49 -4.39 20.10 -7.65
CA THR A 49 -5.05 20.22 -8.95
C THR A 49 -3.99 20.45 -10.01
N ASP A 50 -3.98 19.62 -11.05
CA ASP A 50 -3.03 19.79 -12.15
C ASP A 50 -3.35 21.09 -12.91
N ALA A 51 -2.34 21.96 -13.06
CA ALA A 51 -2.51 23.25 -13.72
C ALA A 51 -2.78 23.12 -15.23
N THR A 52 -2.42 21.98 -15.84
CA THR A 52 -2.58 21.76 -17.29
C THR A 52 -3.95 21.19 -17.63
N SER A 53 -4.39 20.18 -16.89
CA SER A 53 -5.62 19.43 -17.14
C SER A 53 -6.80 19.84 -16.25
N GLY A 54 -6.55 20.51 -15.12
CA GLY A 54 -7.57 20.89 -14.15
C GLY A 54 -8.12 19.73 -13.30
N PHE A 55 -7.59 18.52 -13.44
CA PHE A 55 -8.03 17.36 -12.68
C PHE A 55 -7.37 17.27 -11.30
N PRO A 56 -8.04 16.67 -10.30
CA PRO A 56 -7.41 16.29 -9.05
C PRO A 56 -6.29 15.28 -9.28
N VAL A 57 -5.10 15.56 -8.75
CA VAL A 57 -3.93 14.69 -8.77
C VAL A 57 -3.62 14.25 -7.35
N ILE A 58 -3.32 12.96 -7.22
CA ILE A 58 -2.91 12.34 -5.96
C ILE A 58 -1.55 11.71 -6.18
N SER A 59 -0.56 12.12 -5.39
CA SER A 59 0.74 11.46 -5.35
C SER A 59 0.69 10.33 -4.32
N VAL A 60 0.77 9.08 -4.80
CA VAL A 60 0.72 7.89 -3.94
C VAL A 60 2.12 7.30 -3.85
N GLY A 61 2.84 7.61 -2.77
CA GLY A 61 4.19 7.12 -2.53
C GLY A 61 5.25 7.77 -3.43
N ARG A 62 6.37 7.08 -3.60
CA ARG A 62 7.58 7.65 -4.22
C ARG A 62 7.49 7.77 -5.75
N ARG A 63 8.20 8.75 -6.29
CA ARG A 63 8.42 8.92 -7.73
C ARG A 63 9.10 7.69 -8.34
N VAL A 64 8.51 7.13 -9.40
CA VAL A 64 9.07 6.03 -10.20
C VAL A 64 9.92 6.62 -11.33
N THR A 65 11.14 6.09 -11.52
CA THR A 65 12.04 6.52 -12.59
C THR A 65 12.01 5.58 -13.80
N PHE A 66 12.48 6.06 -14.96
CA PHE A 66 12.61 5.22 -16.16
C PHE A 66 13.54 4.02 -15.93
N ASP A 67 14.62 4.17 -15.16
CA ASP A 67 15.54 3.08 -14.84
C ASP A 67 14.85 1.99 -14.01
N GLU A 68 14.00 2.37 -13.06
CA GLU A 68 13.22 1.43 -12.25
C GLU A 68 12.22 0.64 -13.11
N ILE A 69 11.63 1.27 -14.12
CA ILE A 69 10.73 0.62 -15.08
C ILE A 69 11.51 -0.35 -15.97
N ALA A 70 12.67 0.08 -16.49
CA ALA A 70 13.51 -0.76 -17.32
C ALA A 70 13.99 -2.01 -16.58
N GLN A 71 14.33 -1.86 -15.30
CA GLN A 71 14.76 -2.97 -14.46
C GLN A 71 13.61 -3.95 -14.15
N ALA A 72 12.41 -3.44 -13.86
CA ALA A 72 11.23 -4.30 -13.63
C ALA A 72 10.80 -5.09 -14.88
N LEU A 73 11.02 -4.55 -16.09
CA LEU A 73 10.72 -5.22 -17.35
C LEU A 73 11.79 -6.24 -17.78
N ALA A 74 13.01 -6.11 -17.27
CA ALA A 74 14.11 -7.02 -17.59
C ALA A 74 14.07 -8.33 -16.79
N ASP A 75 13.31 -8.37 -15.70
CA ASP A 75 13.10 -9.54 -14.84
C ASP A 75 11.93 -10.46 -15.32
N GLU A 76 11.40 -10.25 -16.54
CA GLU A 76 10.40 -11.08 -17.23
C GLU A 76 11.02 -11.87 -18.39
#